data_AF-A0A947FV65-F1
#
_entry.id   AF-A0A947FV65-F1
#
_cell.length_a   1.000
_cell.length_b   1.000
_cell.length_c   1.000
_cell.angle_alpha   90.00
_cell.angle_beta   90.00
_cell.angle_gamma   90.00
#
_symmetry.space_group_name_H-M   'P 1'
#
loop_
_entity.id
_entity.type
_entity.pdbx_description
1 polymer ?
#
loop_
_entity_poly.entity_id
_entity_poly.type
_entity_poly.pdbx_seq_one_letter_code
_entity_poly.pdbx_strand_id
1 'polypeptide(L)'
;MKKFLVFIIFILLLYIYRVDLLAAYARLFTVNTATEGADAMIIMSGNIDTRPAYAAKLYHEGYAKRVFLTVEKNWHDELTPYVEARNTYARRFLLDSSVPVEWLPSTHQEGAMSSMDEALDVADFLKNNPDVRHLIIVTDAPHTYRTLY
;
A
#
# COMPACT_ATOMS: atom_id res chain seq x y z
N MET A 1 46.08 20.72 -1.46
CA MET A 1 45.86 20.40 -0.02
C MET A 1 44.49 20.84 0.49
N LYS A 2 44.12 22.14 0.46
CA LYS A 2 42.81 22.61 0.98
C LYS A 2 41.59 21.92 0.34
N LYS A 3 41.56 21.75 -0.99
CA LYS A 3 40.46 21.06 -1.70
C LYS A 3 40.32 19.58 -1.30
N PHE A 4 41.44 18.92 -1.03
CA PHE A 4 41.47 17.52 -0.59
C PHE A 4 40.94 17.38 0.84
N LEU A 5 41.31 18.31 1.72
CA LEU A 5 40.78 18.36 3.08
C LEU A 5 39.26 18.59 3.09
N VAL A 6 38.76 19.52 2.26
CA VAL A 6 37.31 19.76 2.10
C VAL A 6 36.59 18.51 1.61
N PHE A 7 37.17 17.79 0.64
CA PHE A 7 36.59 16.54 0.14
C PHE A 7 36.50 15.46 1.23
N ILE A 8 37.56 15.28 2.04
CA ILE A 8 37.54 14.34 3.16
C ILE A 8 36.47 14.73 4.18
N ILE A 9 36.38 16.01 4.54
CA ILE A 9 35.35 16.50 5.47
C ILE A 9 33.95 16.23 4.90
N PHE A 10 33.73 16.45 3.61
CA PHE A 10 32.45 16.17 2.96
C PHE A 10 32.08 14.68 3.05
N ILE A 11 33.00 13.77 2.73
CA ILE A 11 32.75 12.32 2.85
C ILE A 11 32.49 11.91 4.30
N LEU A 12 33.23 12.47 5.26
CA LEU A 12 33.01 12.21 6.68
C LEU A 12 31.62 12.68 7.13
N LEU A 13 31.18 13.87 6.70
CA LEU A 13 29.84 14.37 6.98
C LEU A 13 28.77 13.47 6.36
N LEU A 14 28.93 13.05 5.10
CA LEU A 14 28.00 12.09 4.48
C LEU A 14 27.95 10.78 5.25
N TYR A 15 29.09 10.26 5.72
CA TYR A 15 29.12 9.03 6.50
C TYR A 15 28.48 9.18 7.87
N ILE A 16 28.75 10.28 8.58
CA ILE A 16 28.15 10.58 9.90
C ILE A 16 26.63 10.71 9.77
N TYR A 17 26.14 11.47 8.79
CA TYR A 17 24.71 11.75 8.60
C TYR A 17 24.01 10.76 7.66
N ARG A 18 24.65 9.64 7.27
CA ARG A 18 24.11 8.71 6.26
C ARG A 18 22.70 8.20 6.60
N VAL A 19 22.43 7.92 7.87
CA VAL A 19 21.14 7.39 8.32
C VAL A 19 20.05 8.44 8.14
N ASP A 20 20.29 9.67 8.59
CA ASP A 20 19.32 10.76 8.47
C ASP A 20 19.07 11.15 7.00
N LEU A 21 20.13 11.16 6.19
CA LEU A 21 20.04 11.45 4.75
C LEU A 21 19.24 10.37 4.01
N LEU A 22 19.52 9.09 4.27
CA LEU A 22 18.79 7.98 3.66
C LEU A 22 17.34 7.92 4.14
N ALA A 23 17.09 8.19 5.42
CA ALA A 23 15.73 8.27 5.97
C ALA A 23 14.96 9.46 5.41
N ALA A 24 15.59 10.63 5.26
CA ALA A 24 14.99 11.79 4.61
C ALA A 24 14.64 11.50 3.16
N TYR A 25 15.53 10.83 2.42
CA TYR A 25 15.28 10.38 1.06
C TYR A 25 14.09 9.39 1.01
N ALA A 26 14.04 8.40 1.90
CA ALA A 26 12.94 7.44 1.99
C ALA A 26 11.58 8.11 2.28
N ARG A 27 11.57 9.15 3.13
CA ARG A 27 10.34 9.91 3.44
C ARG A 27 9.75 10.62 2.21
N LEU A 28 10.54 10.94 1.19
CA LEU A 28 10.01 11.52 -0.06
C LEU A 28 9.05 10.57 -0.80
N PHE A 29 9.17 9.26 -0.56
CA PHE A 29 8.28 8.25 -1.15
C PHE A 29 7.04 7.98 -0.30
N THR A 30 6.95 8.58 0.89
CA THR A 30 5.83 8.42 1.82
C THR A 30 4.91 9.64 1.74
N VAL A 31 3.72 9.44 1.18
CA VAL A 31 2.67 10.44 1.06
C VAL A 31 1.44 9.92 1.79
N ASN A 32 0.93 10.70 2.76
CA ASN A 32 -0.29 10.37 3.47
C ASN A 32 -1.27 11.53 3.33
N THR A 33 -2.31 11.31 2.52
CA THR A 33 -3.33 12.29 2.15
C THR A 33 -4.73 11.80 2.47
N ALA A 34 -4.87 10.70 3.21
CA ALA A 34 -6.17 10.15 3.57
C ALA A 34 -6.94 11.15 4.45
N THR A 35 -8.22 11.34 4.15
CA THR A 35 -9.14 12.17 4.93
C THR A 35 -10.36 11.37 5.30
N GLU A 36 -11.00 11.74 6.42
CA GLU A 36 -12.19 11.02 6.90
C GLU A 36 -13.38 11.12 5.94
N GLY A 37 -14.33 10.18 6.08
CA GLY A 37 -15.58 10.22 5.32
C GLY A 37 -15.46 9.75 3.87
N ALA A 38 -14.51 8.87 3.56
CA ALA A 38 -14.44 8.21 2.26
C ALA A 38 -15.61 7.23 2.06
N ASP A 39 -16.07 7.13 0.81
CA ASP A 39 -17.14 6.21 0.42
C ASP A 39 -16.63 4.77 0.44
N ALA A 40 -15.36 4.59 0.07
CA ALA A 40 -14.68 3.30 0.07
C ALA A 40 -13.20 3.43 0.46
N MET A 41 -12.66 2.33 0.99
CA MET A 41 -11.24 2.11 1.20
C MET A 41 -10.84 0.83 0.50
N ILE A 42 -9.79 0.90 -0.33
CA ILE A 42 -9.21 -0.25 -1.02
C ILE A 42 -7.83 -0.51 -0.44
N ILE A 43 -7.64 -1.73 0.05
CA ILE A 43 -6.38 -2.20 0.63
C ILE A 43 -5.65 -2.98 -0.46
N MET A 44 -4.46 -2.49 -0.84
CA MET A 44 -3.63 -3.19 -1.82
C MET A 44 -2.99 -4.42 -1.18
N SER A 45 -3.02 -5.52 -1.91
CA SER A 45 -2.39 -6.79 -1.59
C SER A 45 -0.87 -6.66 -1.53
N GLY A 46 -0.22 -7.45 -0.69
CA GLY A 46 1.21 -7.27 -0.42
C GLY A 46 1.56 -7.54 1.04
N ASN A 47 2.17 -6.56 1.69
CA ASN A 47 2.66 -6.70 3.05
C ASN A 47 1.52 -6.95 4.05
N ILE A 48 1.52 -8.16 4.63
CA ILE A 48 0.50 -8.62 5.57
C ILE A 48 0.73 -8.12 7.01
N ASP A 49 1.92 -7.63 7.31
CA ASP A 49 2.29 -7.24 8.68
C ASP A 49 1.79 -5.83 9.03
N THR A 50 1.67 -4.95 8.02
CA THR A 50 1.41 -3.52 8.22
C THR A 50 0.06 -3.09 7.65
N ARG A 51 -0.27 -3.47 6.40
CA ARG A 51 -1.42 -2.92 5.69
C ARG A 51 -2.77 -3.30 6.31
N PRO A 52 -3.02 -4.59 6.67
CA PRO A 52 -4.29 -4.96 7.31
C PRO A 52 -4.51 -4.26 8.65
N ALA A 53 -3.46 -4.18 9.48
CA ALA A 53 -3.52 -3.51 10.77
C ALA A 53 -3.79 -1.99 10.63
N TYR A 54 -3.12 -1.33 9.70
CA TYR A 54 -3.34 0.09 9.45
C TYR A 54 -4.73 0.38 8.86
N ALA A 55 -5.19 -0.45 7.92
CA ALA A 55 -6.54 -0.32 7.38
C ALA A 55 -7.63 -0.54 8.44
N ALA A 56 -7.44 -1.51 9.34
CA ALA A 56 -8.36 -1.71 10.47
C ALA A 56 -8.41 -0.49 11.38
N LYS A 57 -7.25 0.13 11.67
CA LYS A 57 -7.20 1.39 12.41
C LYS A 57 -8.02 2.48 11.72
N LEU A 58 -7.77 2.74 10.43
CA LEU A 58 -8.50 3.76 9.67
C LEU A 58 -10.02 3.49 9.65
N TYR A 59 -10.43 2.23 9.49
CA TYR A 59 -11.84 1.86 9.52
C TYR A 59 -12.50 2.22 10.86
N HIS A 60 -11.87 1.85 11.97
CA HIS A 60 -12.38 2.14 13.32
C HIS A 60 -12.36 3.62 13.68
N GLU A 61 -11.47 4.40 13.05
CA GLU A 61 -11.44 5.87 13.13
C GLU A 61 -12.48 6.53 12.21
N GLY A 62 -13.27 5.76 11.45
CA GLY A 62 -14.36 6.28 10.63
C GLY A 62 -13.93 6.82 9.26
N TYR A 63 -12.73 6.46 8.79
CA TYR A 63 -12.20 6.97 7.53
C TYR A 63 -12.97 6.49 6.31
N ALA A 64 -13.55 5.28 6.32
CA ALA A 64 -14.31 4.76 5.20
C ALA A 64 -15.44 3.82 5.64
N LYS A 65 -16.53 3.80 4.87
CA LYS A 65 -17.71 2.96 5.15
C LYS A 65 -17.62 1.56 4.56
N ARG A 66 -17.06 1.44 3.36
CA ARG A 66 -16.92 0.17 2.63
C ARG A 66 -15.44 -0.16 2.50
N VAL A 67 -15.06 -1.42 2.74
CA VAL A 67 -13.67 -1.85 2.70
C VAL A 67 -13.52 -2.99 1.71
N PHE A 68 -12.58 -2.83 0.79
CA PHE A 68 -12.21 -3.84 -0.20
C PHE A 68 -10.74 -4.20 -0.06
N LEU A 69 -10.40 -5.44 -0.42
CA LEU A 69 -9.04 -5.96 -0.46
C LEU A 69 -8.77 -6.48 -1.87
N THR A 70 -7.67 -6.07 -2.49
CA THR A 70 -7.24 -6.66 -3.76
C THR A 70 -6.67 -8.07 -3.53
N VAL A 71 -6.64 -8.87 -4.59
CA VAL A 71 -6.10 -10.24 -4.56
C VAL A 71 -4.78 -10.24 -5.31
N GLU A 72 -3.71 -10.70 -4.65
CA GLU A 72 -2.40 -10.91 -5.30
C GLU A 72 -2.38 -12.25 -6.04
N LYS A 73 -1.73 -12.28 -7.20
CA LYS A 73 -1.36 -13.50 -7.94
C LYS A 73 0.16 -13.59 -8.09
N ASN A 74 0.70 -14.81 -8.11
CA ASN A 74 2.10 -15.05 -8.50
C ASN A 74 2.24 -15.44 -9.98
N TRP A 75 3.41 -15.13 -10.56
CA TRP A 75 3.84 -15.61 -11.88
C TRP A 75 4.33 -17.06 -11.86
N HIS A 76 4.72 -17.55 -10.67
CA HIS A 76 5.26 -18.89 -10.48
C HIS A 76 4.26 -19.75 -9.72
N ASP A 77 3.69 -20.75 -10.40
CA ASP A 77 2.66 -21.64 -9.84
C ASP A 77 3.11 -22.32 -8.54
N GLU A 78 4.39 -22.65 -8.41
CA GLU A 78 4.98 -23.25 -7.22
C GLU A 78 4.84 -22.36 -5.96
N LEU A 79 4.77 -21.05 -6.17
CA LEU A 79 4.66 -20.07 -5.09
C LEU A 79 3.22 -19.61 -4.84
N THR A 80 2.26 -20.03 -5.68
CA THR A 80 0.83 -19.69 -5.53
C THR A 80 0.27 -20.00 -4.15
N PRO A 81 0.54 -21.17 -3.52
CA PRO A 81 0.01 -21.46 -2.18
C PRO A 81 0.43 -20.44 -1.12
N TYR A 82 1.64 -19.87 -1.22
CA TYR A 82 2.12 -18.86 -0.27
C TYR A 82 1.41 -17.51 -0.49
N VAL A 83 1.15 -17.15 -1.74
CA VAL A 83 0.40 -15.94 -2.10
C VAL A 83 -1.05 -16.04 -1.66
N GLU A 84 -1.70 -17.17 -1.93
CA GLU A 84 -3.06 -17.46 -1.46
C GLU A 84 -3.16 -17.42 0.07
N ALA A 85 -2.15 -17.98 0.77
CA ALA A 85 -2.08 -17.91 2.23
C ALA A 85 -1.97 -16.47 2.73
N ARG A 86 -1.19 -15.61 2.05
CA ARG A 86 -1.07 -14.17 2.38
C ARG A 86 -2.39 -13.42 2.15
N ASN A 87 -3.04 -13.64 1.00
CA ASN A 87 -4.37 -13.08 0.72
C ASN A 87 -5.37 -13.50 1.81
N THR A 88 -5.41 -14.80 2.12
CA THR A 88 -6.30 -15.37 3.13
C THR A 88 -6.03 -14.78 4.52
N TYR A 89 -4.76 -14.66 4.90
CA TYR A 89 -4.36 -14.07 6.17
C TYR A 89 -4.81 -12.61 6.27
N ALA A 90 -4.54 -11.79 5.25
CA ALA A 90 -4.92 -10.38 5.26
C ALA A 90 -6.44 -10.20 5.40
N ARG A 91 -7.23 -10.98 4.66
CA ARG A 91 -8.69 -10.97 4.79
C ARG A 91 -9.14 -11.42 6.17
N ARG A 92 -8.56 -12.51 6.68
CA ARG A 92 -8.93 -13.06 7.99
C ARG A 92 -8.62 -12.06 9.11
N PHE A 93 -7.46 -11.43 9.07
CA PHE A 93 -7.05 -10.41 10.02
C PHE A 93 -8.07 -9.26 10.09
N LEU A 94 -8.51 -8.75 8.93
CA LEU A 94 -9.49 -7.67 8.86
C LEU A 94 -10.84 -8.09 9.43
N LEU A 95 -11.32 -9.28 9.08
CA LEU A 95 -12.58 -9.82 9.61
C LEU A 95 -12.52 -10.04 11.13
N ASP A 96 -11.43 -10.62 11.63
CA ASP A 96 -11.20 -10.82 13.07
C ASP A 96 -11.07 -9.48 13.81
N SER A 97 -10.62 -8.43 13.11
CA SER A 97 -10.59 -7.05 13.61
C SER A 97 -11.93 -6.32 13.47
N SER A 98 -13.02 -7.03 13.18
CA SER A 98 -14.37 -6.46 12.99
C SER A 98 -14.47 -5.45 11.84
N VAL A 99 -13.65 -5.59 10.80
CA VAL A 99 -13.73 -4.81 9.57
C VAL A 99 -14.46 -5.64 8.51
N PRO A 100 -15.65 -5.23 8.05
CA PRO A 100 -16.36 -5.92 6.98
C PRO A 100 -15.63 -5.67 5.67
N VAL A 101 -14.79 -6.63 5.28
CA VAL A 101 -13.99 -6.57 4.05
C VAL A 101 -14.52 -7.51 2.97
N GLU A 102 -14.62 -6.97 1.76
CA GLU A 102 -14.95 -7.70 0.55
C GLU A 102 -13.73 -7.79 -0.37
N TRP A 103 -13.72 -8.80 -1.25
CA TRP A 103 -12.71 -8.83 -2.30
C TRP A 103 -13.04 -7.77 -3.35
N LEU A 104 -12.04 -6.99 -3.77
CA LEU A 104 -12.19 -6.14 -4.94
C LEU A 104 -12.33 -7.05 -6.17
N PRO A 105 -13.36 -6.84 -7.02
CA PRO A 105 -13.44 -7.53 -8.30
C PRO A 105 -12.17 -7.26 -9.11
N SER A 106 -11.52 -8.33 -9.57
CA SER A 106 -10.28 -8.27 -10.35
C SER A 106 -10.56 -8.57 -11.82
N THR A 107 -9.86 -7.88 -12.70
CA THR A 107 -9.87 -8.07 -14.16
C THR A 107 -9.37 -9.47 -14.52
N HIS A 108 -8.46 -10.01 -13.71
CA HIS A 108 -7.98 -11.38 -13.79
C HIS A 108 -8.62 -12.23 -12.69
N GLN A 109 -9.22 -13.37 -13.06
CA GLN A 109 -9.89 -14.26 -12.08
C GLN A 109 -8.98 -14.70 -10.94
N GLU A 110 -7.68 -14.82 -11.20
CA GLU A 110 -6.69 -15.31 -10.25
C GLU A 110 -6.03 -14.18 -9.42
N GLY A 111 -6.39 -12.92 -9.66
CA GLY A 111 -5.84 -11.75 -8.98
C GLY A 111 -4.81 -10.95 -9.79
N ALA A 112 -4.39 -9.83 -9.22
CA ALA A 112 -3.46 -8.88 -9.81
C ALA A 112 -2.00 -9.37 -9.68
N MET A 113 -1.21 -9.22 -10.76
CA MET A 113 0.20 -9.60 -10.80
C MET A 113 1.14 -8.41 -10.60
N SER A 114 0.59 -7.20 -10.62
CA SER A 114 1.33 -5.95 -10.50
C SER A 114 0.44 -4.86 -9.90
N SER A 115 1.08 -3.80 -9.38
CA SER A 115 0.35 -2.62 -8.92
C SER A 115 -0.38 -1.89 -10.06
N MET A 116 -0.01 -2.13 -11.33
CA MET A 116 -0.75 -1.61 -12.48
C MET A 116 -2.07 -2.37 -12.66
N ASP A 117 -2.06 -3.69 -12.50
CA ASP A 117 -3.29 -4.50 -12.58
C ASP A 117 -4.24 -4.11 -11.45
N GLU A 118 -3.73 -3.92 -10.22
CA GLU A 118 -4.53 -3.42 -9.10
C GLU A 118 -5.14 -2.04 -9.41
N ALA A 119 -4.40 -1.14 -10.09
CA ALA A 119 -4.93 0.16 -10.49
C ALA A 119 -6.04 0.04 -11.55
N LEU A 120 -5.94 -0.92 -12.47
CA LEU A 120 -6.99 -1.22 -13.45
C LEU A 120 -8.24 -1.78 -12.78
N ASP A 121 -8.07 -2.70 -11.82
CA ASP A 121 -9.17 -3.25 -11.02
C ASP A 121 -9.91 -2.15 -10.25
N VAL A 122 -9.17 -1.22 -9.66
CA VAL A 122 -9.73 -0.04 -8.99
C VAL A 122 -10.50 0.84 -9.99
N ALA A 123 -9.93 1.09 -11.18
CA ALA A 123 -10.58 1.90 -12.20
C ALA A 123 -11.88 1.26 -12.68
N ASP A 124 -11.91 -0.05 -12.88
CA ASP A 124 -13.11 -0.79 -13.30
C ASP A 124 -14.14 -0.89 -12.17
N PHE A 125 -13.71 -1.05 -10.92
CA PHE A 125 -14.58 -0.91 -9.76
C PHE A 125 -15.27 0.46 -9.73
N LEU A 126 -14.52 1.55 -9.91
CA LEU A 126 -15.08 2.91 -9.88
C LEU A 126 -16.05 3.17 -11.03
N LYS A 127 -15.80 2.63 -12.23
CA LYS A 127 -16.76 2.71 -13.36
C LYS A 127 -18.11 2.08 -13.03
N ASN A 128 -18.08 0.97 -12.29
CA ASN A 128 -19.29 0.24 -11.87
C ASN A 128 -19.93 0.79 -10.59
N ASN A 129 -19.24 1.68 -9.87
CA ASN A 129 -19.70 2.29 -8.61
C ASN A 129 -19.60 3.82 -8.68
N PRO A 130 -20.44 4.48 -9.51
CA PRO A 130 -20.38 5.93 -9.73
C PRO A 130 -20.74 6.77 -8.48
N ASP A 131 -21.26 6.14 -7.44
CA ASP A 131 -21.49 6.72 -6.12
C ASP A 131 -20.20 6.97 -5.32
N VAL A 132 -19.10 6.29 -5.67
CA VAL A 132 -17.80 6.48 -5.01
C VAL A 132 -17.13 7.73 -5.56
N ARG A 133 -17.05 8.77 -4.72
CA ARG A 133 -16.42 10.05 -5.09
C ARG A 133 -15.17 10.32 -4.27
N HIS A 134 -15.07 9.72 -3.09
CA HIS A 134 -13.92 9.79 -2.21
C HIS A 134 -13.44 8.37 -1.90
N LEU A 135 -12.23 8.06 -2.36
CA LEU A 135 -11.59 6.76 -2.22
C LEU A 135 -10.29 6.91 -1.42
N ILE A 136 -10.08 6.03 -0.45
CA ILE A 136 -8.79 5.84 0.21
C ILE A 136 -8.13 4.59 -0.35
N ILE A 137 -6.84 4.69 -0.67
CA ILE A 137 -6.02 3.53 -1.03
C ILE A 137 -4.98 3.30 0.07
N VAL A 138 -4.96 2.08 0.62
CA VAL A 138 -4.00 1.66 1.64
C VAL A 138 -2.90 0.81 1.00
N THR A 139 -1.66 1.25 1.10
CA THR A 139 -0.47 0.55 0.63
C THR A 139 0.70 0.80 1.60
N ASP A 140 1.86 0.19 1.36
CA ASP A 140 3.05 0.45 2.20
C ASP A 140 3.60 1.86 2.00
N ALA A 141 4.17 2.42 3.07
CA ALA A 141 4.77 3.75 3.09
C ALA A 141 5.63 4.08 1.84
N PRO A 142 6.63 3.28 1.42
CA PRO A 142 7.44 3.58 0.24
C PRO A 142 6.69 3.47 -1.10
N HIS A 143 5.48 2.91 -1.12
CA HIS A 143 4.66 2.76 -2.33
C HIS A 143 3.60 3.85 -2.47
N THR A 144 3.29 4.59 -1.41
CA THR A 144 2.25 5.63 -1.42
C THR A 144 2.49 6.73 -2.46
N TYR A 145 3.73 7.19 -2.67
CA TYR A 145 4.02 8.16 -3.72
C TYR A 145 3.68 7.61 -5.11
N ARG A 146 4.05 6.36 -5.42
CA ARG A 146 3.74 5.73 -6.71
C ARG A 146 2.25 5.48 -6.89
N THR A 147 1.54 5.13 -5.82
CA THR A 147 0.09 4.89 -5.86
C THR A 147 -0.71 6.17 -6.11
N LEU A 148 -0.16 7.35 -5.76
CA LEU A 148 -0.81 8.63 -6.01
C LEU A 148 -0.85 9.04 -7.49
N TYR A 149 0.02 8.48 -8.34
CA TYR A 149 0.22 8.87 -9.76
C TYR A 149 -0.05 7.72 -10.73
#